data_AF-A0A7V6IUV0-F1
#
_entry.id   AF-A0A7V6IUV0-F1
#
_cell.length_a   1.000
_cell.length_b   1.000
_cell.length_c   1.000
_cell.angle_alpha   90.00
_cell.angle_beta   90.00
_cell.angle_gamma   90.00
#
_symmetry.space_group_name_H-M   'P 1'
#
loop_
_entity.id
_entity.type
_entity.pdbx_description
1 polymer ?
#
loop_
_entity_poly.entity_id
_entity_poly.type
_entity_poly.pdbx_seq_one_letter_code
_entity_poly.pdbx_strand_id
1 'polypeptide(L)' 'MFDELINKSVEILVAFSTGFPSGGAVPNMYKGTLLSCDDDFCKLKLFKSKSNKDIIYIATKFIITIKEI' A
#
# COMPACT_ATOMS: atom_id res chain seq x y z
N MET A 1 12.36 -5.71 -6.34
CA MET A 1 11.45 -6.75 -6.89
C MET A 1 10.08 -6.19 -7.33
N PHE A 2 9.71 -4.95 -6.98
CA PHE A 2 8.43 -4.32 -7.40
C PHE A 2 8.61 -3.20 -8.45
N ASP A 3 9.79 -3.08 -9.05
CA ASP A 3 10.12 -2.02 -10.01
C ASP A 3 9.19 -1.99 -11.23
N GLU A 4 8.76 -3.17 -11.69
CA GLU A 4 7.87 -3.31 -12.86
C GLU A 4 6.45 -2.77 -12.61
N LEU A 5 6.09 -2.56 -11.34
CA LEU A 5 4.80 -2.01 -10.93
C LEU A 5 4.86 -0.49 -10.70
N ILE A 6 6.04 0.13 -10.81
CA ILE A 6 6.22 1.56 -10.66
C ILE A 6 5.51 2.30 -11.81
N ASN A 7 4.84 3.39 -11.47
CA ASN A 7 3.92 4.18 -12.31
C ASN A 7 2.68 3.43 -12.78
N LYS A 8 2.40 2.23 -12.26
CA LYS A 8 1.19 1.48 -12.58
C LYS A 8 0.13 1.61 -11.50
N SER A 9 -1.11 1.40 -11.92
CA SER A 9 -2.26 1.28 -11.03
C SER A 9 -2.18 -0.04 -10.29
N VAL A 10 -2.10 0.02 -8.96
CA VAL A 10 -1.98 -1.16 -8.12
C VAL A 10 -2.96 -1.12 -6.95
N GLU A 11 -3.28 -2.31 -6.49
CA GLU A 11 -3.99 -2.60 -5.26
C GLU A 11 -3.02 -3.26 -4.28
N ILE A 12 -2.80 -2.61 -3.14
CA ILE A 12 -1.92 -3.07 -2.08
C ILE A 12 -2.76 -3.51 -0.89
N LEU A 13 -2.64 -4.78 -0.53
CA LEU A 13 -3.21 -5.35 0.69
C LEU A 13 -2.15 -5.29 1.80
N VAL A 14 -2.47 -4.64 2.91
CA VAL A 14 -1.57 -4.52 4.06
C VAL A 14 -2.12 -5.24 5.29
N ALA A 15 -1.24 -5.90 6.03
CA ALA A 15 -1.51 -6.44 7.35
C ALA A 15 -1.39 -5.30 8.37
N PHE A 16 -2.50 -4.72 8.82
CA PHE A 16 -2.47 -3.77 9.91
C PHE A 16 -2.41 -4.54 11.23
N SER A 17 -1.25 -4.52 11.90
CA SER A 17 -1.11 -4.99 13.28
C SER A 17 -1.15 -3.78 14.20
N THR A 18 -2.35 -3.34 14.58
CA THR A 18 -2.50 -2.54 15.80
C THR A 18 -3.52 -3.18 16.71
N GLY A 19 -3.00 -4.13 17.49
CA GLY A 19 -3.37 -4.33 18.88
C GLY A 19 -4.58 -5.21 19.09
N PHE A 20 -4.35 -6.48 19.43
CA PHE A 20 -5.30 -7.19 20.26
C PHE A 20 -4.65 -8.34 21.04
N PRO A 21 -4.98 -8.48 22.34
CA PRO A 21 -5.01 -9.77 23.01
C PRO A 21 -6.18 -10.67 22.51
N SER A 22 -7.25 -10.09 21.91
CA SER A 22 -8.44 -10.80 21.38
C SER A 22 -9.16 -10.10 20.20
N GLY A 23 -8.54 -9.95 19.03
CA GLY A 23 -9.18 -9.30 17.87
C GLY A 23 -8.29 -9.33 16.64
N GLY A 24 -8.86 -9.77 15.52
CA GLY A 24 -8.09 -10.04 14.31
C GLY A 24 -7.44 -8.77 13.77
N ALA A 25 -6.22 -8.92 13.25
CA ALA A 25 -5.66 -7.96 12.31
C ALA A 25 -6.60 -7.88 11.10
N VAL A 26 -7.29 -6.76 10.90
CA VAL A 26 -8.13 -6.57 9.72
C VAL A 26 -7.21 -6.06 8.61
N PRO A 27 -6.99 -6.83 7.53
CA PRO A 27 -6.21 -6.37 6.41
C PRO A 27 -6.89 -5.15 5.77
N ASN A 28 -6.10 -4.10 5.52
CA ASN A 28 -6.59 -2.90 4.84
C ASN A 28 -6.11 -2.90 3.39
N MET A 29 -6.92 -2.32 2.50
CA MET A 29 -6.66 -2.37 1.07
C MET A 29 -6.58 -0.96 0.50
N TYR A 30 -5.45 -0.64 -0.11
CA TYR A 30 -5.20 0.64 -0.74
C TYR A 30 -5.15 0.49 -2.26
N LYS A 31 -5.90 1.33 -2.99
CA LYS A 31 -5.85 1.40 -4.45
C LYS A 31 -5.25 2.72 -4.88
N GLY A 32 -4.25 2.68 -5.75
CA GLY A 32 -3.54 3.87 -6.19
C GLY A 32 -2.49 3.60 -7.26
N THR A 33 -1.75 4.64 -7.64
CA THR A 33 -0.58 4.52 -8.51
C THR A 33 0.67 4.32 -7.65
N LEU A 34 1.42 3.25 -7.88
CA LEU A 34 2.71 3.06 -7.20
C LEU A 34 3.70 4.06 -7.81
N LEU A 35 4.27 4.95 -7.01
CA LEU A 35 5.21 5.96 -7.50
C LEU A 35 6.67 5.52 -7.36
N SER A 36 6.97 4.82 -6.28
CA SER A 36 8.31 4.31 -5.96
C SER A 36 8.16 3.18 -4.96
N CYS A 37 9.08 2.22 -4.96
CA CYS A 37 9.17 1.28 -3.86
C CYS A 37 10.63 0.95 -3.56
N ASP A 38 11.03 1.24 -2.32
CA ASP A 38 12.32 0.91 -1.75
C ASP A 38 12.20 -0.38 -0.90
N ASP A 39 13.31 -0.90 -0.40
CA ASP A 39 13.31 -2.12 0.44
C ASP A 39 12.47 -1.98 1.72
N ASP A 40 12.39 -0.77 2.30
CA ASP A 40 11.65 -0.51 3.53
C ASP A 40 10.23 0.03 3.31
N PHE A 41 10.00 0.84 2.26
CA PHE A 41 8.72 1.52 2.05
C PHE A 41 8.33 1.60 0.57
N CYS A 42 7.04 1.37 0.28
CA CYS A 42 6.43 1.71 -0.99
C CYS A 42 5.64 3.03 -0.89
N LYS A 43 5.81 3.89 -1.88
CA LYS A 43 5.11 5.16 -2.05
C LYS A 43 3.93 4.98 -3.00
N LEU A 44 2.71 5.15 -2.50
CA LEU A 44 1.47 4.97 -3.26
C LEU A 44 0.67 6.27 -3.32
N LYS A 45 0.23 6.66 -4.52
CA LYS A 45 -0.70 7.77 -4.73
C LYS A 45 -2.12 7.26 -4.82
N LEU A 46 -2.97 7.54 -3.83
CA LEU A 46 -4.33 7.01 -3.77
C LEU A 46 -5.24 7.60 -4.87
N PHE A 47 -6.10 6.76 -5.47
CA PHE A 47 -7.08 7.23 -6.47
C PHE A 47 -8.22 8.05 -5.85
N LYS A 48 -8.53 7.80 -4.58
CA LYS A 48 -9.79 8.23 -3.95
C LYS A 48 -9.73 9.61 -3.31
N SER A 49 -8.82 10.48 -3.74
CA SER A 49 -8.73 11.82 -3.19
C SER A 49 -8.94 12.93 -4.20
N LYS A 50 -9.83 13.84 -3.83
CA LYS A 50 -10.14 15.08 -4.55
C LYS A 50 -9.00 16.12 -4.44
N SER A 51 -7.95 15.87 -3.65
CA SER A 51 -6.78 16.74 -3.51
C SER A 51 -5.51 16.08 -4.04
N ASN A 52 -4.65 16.87 -4.68
CA ASN A 52 -3.35 16.45 -5.23
C ASN A 52 -2.31 15.98 -4.16
N LYS A 53 -2.73 15.70 -2.92
CA LYS A 53 -1.85 15.49 -1.75
C LYS A 53 -2.00 14.11 -1.08
N ASP A 54 -2.54 13.10 -1.78
CA ASP A 54 -2.80 11.79 -1.17
C ASP A 54 -1.77 10.75 -1.56
N ILE A 55 -0.52 11.06 -1.20
CA ILE A 55 0.58 10.13 -1.25
C ILE A 55 0.72 9.51 0.14
N ILE A 56 0.66 8.19 0.22
CA ILE A 56 0.92 7.43 1.43
C ILE A 56 2.22 6.64 1.29
N TYR A 57 2.87 6.40 2.42
CA TYR A 57 4.03 5.53 2.52
C TYR A 57 3.60 4.27 3.28
N ILE A 58 3.79 3.11 2.66
CA ILE A 58 3.43 1.81 3.21
C ILE A 58 4.73 1.05 3.45
N ALA A 59 4.99 0.65 4.69
CA ALA A 59 6.18 -0.17 4.96
C ALA A 59 6.02 -1.54 4.30
N THR A 60 7.03 -1.96 3.55
CA THR A 60 7.04 -3.23 2.78
C THR A 60 6.80 -4.44 3.67
N LYS A 61 7.29 -4.41 4.92
CA LYS A 61 7.07 -5.45 5.94
C LYS A 61 5.60 -5.73 6.28
N PHE A 62 4.70 -4.77 6.02
CA PHE A 62 3.26 -4.94 6.24
C PHE A 62 2.51 -5.27 4.96
N ILE A 63 3.17 -5.27 3.79
CA ILE A 63 2.53 -5.60 2.53
C ILE A 63 2.35 -7.12 2.44
N ILE A 64 1.09 -7.54 2.34
CA ILE A 64 0.73 -8.94 2.10
C ILE A 64 0.80 -9.23 0.61
N THR A 65 0.25 -8.33 -0.22
CA THR A 65 0.15 -8.54 -1.67
C THR A 65 0.03 -7.20 -2.40
N ILE A 66 0.63 -7.13 -3.58
CA ILE A 66 0.47 -6.04 -4.55
C ILE A 66 -0.05 -6.67 -5.85
N LYS A 67 -1.14 -6.14 -6.41
CA LYS A 67 -1.69 -6.55 -7.71
C LYS A 67 -1.86 -5.34 -8.61
N GLU A 68 -1.52 -5.48 -9.88
CA GLU A 68 -1.86 -4.51 -10.92
C GLU A 68 -3.36 -4.58 -11.23
N ILE A 69 -3.98 -3.42 -11.50
CA ILE A 69 -5.40 -3.28 -11.88
C ILE A 69 -5.59 -2.44 -13.14
#